data_AF-A0A915AQN4-F1
#
_entry.id   AF-A0A915AQN4-F1
#
_cell.length_a   1.000
_cell.length_b   1.000
_cell.length_c   1.000
_cell.angle_alpha   90.00
_cell.angle_beta   90.00
_cell.angle_gamma   90.00
#
_symmetry.space_group_name_H-M   'P 1'
#
loop_
_entity.id
_entity.type
_entity.pdbx_description
1 polymer ?
#
loop_
_entity_poly.entity_id
_entity_poly.type
_entity_poly.pdbx_seq_one_letter_code
_entity_poly.pdbx_strand_id
1 'polypeptide(L)'
;MITSSIGTSASSSQQNYSSFVRFCKFFSSRLVQVLVQARTGENVSQRCTTSFDQGDWFNLRIDELGEVSALLRQAITTYPPLVSDLSIDF
;
A
#
# COMPACT_ATOMS: atom_id res chain seq x y z
N MET A 1 8.47 -4.39 -44.65
CA MET A 1 7.34 -3.95 -43.81
C MET A 1 7.87 -3.69 -42.42
N ILE A 2 8.01 -2.43 -42.02
CA ILE A 2 8.41 -2.06 -40.65
C ILE A 2 7.11 -1.83 -39.89
N THR A 3 6.76 -2.77 -39.02
CA THR A 3 5.64 -2.63 -38.08
C THR A 3 6.10 -1.77 -36.91
N SER A 4 5.75 -0.48 -36.96
CA SER A 4 5.86 0.45 -35.84
C SER A 4 4.82 0.07 -34.79
N SER A 5 5.24 -0.54 -33.68
CA SER A 5 4.39 -0.71 -32.51
C SER A 5 4.15 0.65 -31.88
N ILE A 6 2.95 1.21 -32.09
CA ILE A 6 2.45 2.35 -31.33
C ILE A 6 2.23 1.88 -29.90
N GLY A 7 3.27 1.99 -29.08
CA GLY A 7 3.12 1.96 -27.63
C GLY A 7 2.48 3.28 -27.23
N THR A 8 1.21 3.23 -26.81
CA THR A 8 0.51 4.36 -26.19
C THR A 8 1.22 4.69 -24.87
N SER A 9 2.17 5.63 -24.93
CA SER A 9 2.77 6.20 -23.72
C SER A 9 1.70 6.98 -22.98
N ALA A 10 1.28 6.46 -21.83
CA ALA A 10 0.38 7.17 -20.93
C ALA A 10 0.94 8.58 -20.64
N SER A 11 0.07 9.59 -20.63
CA SER A 11 0.47 10.96 -20.31
C SER A 11 1.15 11.00 -18.93
N SER A 12 2.11 11.92 -18.75
CA SER A 12 2.82 12.10 -17.46
C SER A 12 1.84 12.27 -16.29
N SER A 13 0.71 12.96 -16.51
CA SER A 13 -0.38 13.11 -15.55
C SER A 13 -1.01 11.77 -15.14
N GLN A 14 -1.22 10.85 -16.08
CA GLN A 14 -1.79 9.53 -15.82
C GLN A 14 -0.80 8.64 -15.03
N GLN A 15 0.50 8.74 -15.32
CA GLN A 15 1.55 8.04 -14.57
C GLN A 15 1.68 8.58 -13.13
N ASN A 16 1.57 9.89 -12.96
CA ASN A 16 1.58 10.51 -11.64
C ASN A 16 0.36 10.07 -10.82
N TYR A 17 -0.82 10.06 -11.44
CA TYR A 17 -2.04 9.61 -10.78
C TYR A 17 -1.98 8.12 -10.39
N SER A 18 -1.49 7.24 -11.26
CA SER A 18 -1.35 5.82 -10.92
C SER A 18 -0.34 5.57 -9.80
N SER A 19 0.74 6.35 -9.75
CA SER A 19 1.72 6.34 -8.66
C SER A 19 1.10 6.83 -7.35
N PHE A 20 0.28 7.88 -7.40
CA PHE A 20 -0.48 8.38 -6.25
C PHE A 20 -1.49 7.35 -5.72
N VAL A 21 -2.26 6.72 -6.61
CA VAL A 21 -3.19 5.63 -6.25
C VAL A 21 -2.45 4.50 -5.54
N ARG A 22 -1.27 4.12 -6.07
CA ARG A 22 -0.41 3.08 -5.47
C ARG A 22 0.08 3.52 -4.09
N PHE A 23 0.51 4.77 -3.94
CA PHE A 23 0.92 5.35 -2.67
C PHE A 23 -0.21 5.26 -1.62
N CYS A 24 -1.43 5.70 -1.95
CA CYS A 24 -2.59 5.65 -1.05
C CYS A 24 -2.92 4.22 -0.62
N LYS A 25 -2.83 3.26 -1.54
CA LYS A 25 -3.05 1.84 -1.26
C LYS A 25 -2.07 1.30 -0.21
N PHE A 26 -0.78 1.50 -0.43
CA PHE A 26 0.23 1.00 0.49
C PHE A 26 0.24 1.77 1.82
N PHE A 27 -0.06 3.08 1.80
CA PHE A 27 -0.23 3.87 3.01
C PHE A 27 -1.34 3.31 3.89
N SER A 28 -2.53 3.09 3.31
CA SER A 28 -3.68 2.55 4.04
C SER A 28 -3.38 1.16 4.60
N SER A 29 -2.71 0.29 3.81
CA SER A 29 -2.27 -1.03 4.26
C SER A 29 -1.34 -0.95 5.47
N ARG A 30 -0.29 -0.14 5.40
CA ARG A 30 0.68 0.00 6.49
C ARG A 30 0.06 0.64 7.73
N LEU A 31 -0.82 1.63 7.57
CA LEU A 31 -1.55 2.25 8.68
C LEU A 31 -2.37 1.22 9.47
N VAL A 32 -3.18 0.42 8.77
CA VAL A 32 -4.03 -0.59 9.42
C VAL A 32 -3.18 -1.69 10.05
N GLN A 33 -2.14 -2.17 9.37
CA GLN A 33 -1.21 -3.18 9.91
C GLN A 33 -0.58 -2.72 11.23
N VAL A 34 -0.04 -1.50 11.28
CA VAL A 34 0.59 -0.94 12.49
C VAL A 34 -0.43 -0.80 13.62
N LEU A 35 -1.63 -0.27 13.32
CA LEU A 35 -2.65 -0.04 14.34
C LEU A 35 -3.20 -1.36 14.93
N VAL A 36 -3.43 -2.38 14.09
CA VAL A 36 -3.86 -3.70 14.57
C VAL A 36 -2.76 -4.35 15.40
N GLN A 37 -1.52 -4.38 14.92
CA GLN A 37 -0.40 -4.96 15.66
C GLN A 37 -0.13 -4.25 16.99
N ALA A 38 -0.33 -2.93 17.06
CA ALA A 38 -0.18 -2.18 18.31
C ALA A 38 -1.24 -2.54 19.37
N ARG A 39 -2.29 -3.28 19.01
CA ARG A 39 -3.39 -3.68 19.90
C ARG A 39 -3.43 -5.17 20.21
N THR A 40 -2.52 -5.97 19.67
CA THR A 40 -2.46 -7.42 19.95
C THR A 40 -1.93 -7.73 21.36
N GLY A 41 -1.28 -6.77 22.01
CA GLY A 41 -0.58 -6.99 23.28
C GLY A 41 0.82 -7.58 23.13
N GLU A 42 1.23 -7.93 21.91
CA GLU A 42 2.54 -8.46 21.59
C GLU A 42 3.56 -7.34 21.35
N ASN A 43 4.83 -7.60 21.67
CA ASN A 43 5.91 -6.66 21.34
C ASN A 43 6.30 -6.82 19.86
N VAL A 44 6.18 -5.74 19.10
CA VAL A 44 6.60 -5.69 17.69
C VAL A 44 7.96 -5.02 17.60
N SER A 45 8.97 -5.75 17.13
CA SER A 45 10.33 -5.24 16.94
C SER A 45 10.84 -5.59 15.55
N GLN A 46 11.29 -4.58 14.81
CA GLN A 46 11.81 -4.73 13.45
C GLN A 46 13.25 -4.21 13.40
N ARG A 47 14.14 -4.99 12.79
CA ARG A 47 15.56 -4.62 12.69
C ARG A 47 15.78 -3.66 11.53
N CYS A 48 16.45 -2.54 11.78
CA CYS A 48 16.93 -1.65 10.72
C CYS A 48 17.93 -2.37 9.82
N THR A 49 17.79 -2.15 8.52
CA THR A 49 18.70 -2.72 7.52
C THR A 49 19.05 -1.68 6.46
N THR A 50 20.25 -1.82 5.88
CA THR A 50 20.69 -1.05 4.71
C THR A 50 20.25 -1.70 3.40
N SER A 51 19.74 -2.93 3.44
CA SER A 51 19.23 -3.64 2.26
C SER A 51 17.87 -3.08 1.87
N PHE A 52 17.74 -2.67 0.60
CA PHE A 52 16.45 -2.29 0.04
C PHE A 52 15.58 -3.51 -0.22
N ASP A 53 14.31 -3.42 0.17
CA ASP A 53 13.27 -4.38 -0.17
C ASP A 53 12.10 -3.64 -0.84
N GLN A 54 11.61 -4.17 -1.96
CA GLN A 54 10.47 -3.57 -2.68
C GLN A 54 9.17 -3.58 -1.86
N GLY A 55 9.09 -4.42 -0.83
CA GLY A 55 7.98 -4.46 0.12
C GLY A 55 8.04 -3.35 1.19
N ASP A 56 9.20 -2.74 1.42
CA ASP A 56 9.40 -1.73 2.47
C ASP A 56 8.93 -0.34 2.03
N TRP A 57 7.61 -0.22 1.87
CA TRP A 57 6.97 1.07 1.60
C TRP A 57 7.28 2.07 2.71
N PHE A 58 7.54 3.32 2.31
CA PHE A 58 7.90 4.42 3.21
C PHE A 58 9.22 4.19 3.97
N ASN A 59 10.10 3.34 3.44
CA ASN A 59 11.35 2.92 4.09
C ASN A 59 11.12 2.29 5.47
N LEU A 60 9.96 1.63 5.65
CA LEU A 60 9.54 1.04 6.91
C LEU A 60 9.25 -0.45 6.72
N ARG A 61 10.02 -1.29 7.44
CA ARG A 61 9.79 -2.72 7.52
C ARG A 61 8.60 -2.98 8.44
N ILE A 62 7.56 -3.61 7.92
CA ILE A 62 6.39 -4.07 8.67
C ILE A 62 6.05 -5.48 8.19
N ASP A 63 5.98 -6.42 9.12
CA ASP A 63 5.46 -7.76 8.85
C ASP A 63 3.95 -7.67 8.67
N GLU A 64 3.43 -8.17 7.55
CA GLU A 64 1.98 -8.10 7.29
C GLU A 64 1.25 -9.31 7.87
N LEU A 65 0.21 -9.04 8.67
CA LEU A 65 -0.76 -10.05 9.04
C LEU A 65 -1.67 -10.33 7.85
N GLY A 66 -1.65 -11.58 7.36
CA GLY A 66 -2.37 -11.98 6.14
C GLY A 66 -3.89 -11.77 6.22
N GLU A 67 -4.46 -11.98 7.40
CA GLU A 67 -5.88 -11.74 7.71
C GLU A 67 -6.26 -10.26 7.64
N VAL A 68 -5.42 -9.37 8.19
CA VAL A 68 -5.62 -7.91 8.09
C VAL A 68 -5.55 -7.47 6.63
N SER A 69 -4.57 -7.98 5.87
CA SER A 69 -4.47 -7.69 4.44
C SER A 69 -5.66 -8.23 3.65
N ALA A 70 -6.24 -9.37 4.04
CA ALA A 70 -7.46 -9.91 3.41
C ALA A 70 -8.69 -9.06 3.69
N LEU A 71 -8.90 -8.67 4.95
CA LEU A 71 -10.00 -7.80 5.35
C LEU A 71 -9.91 -6.45 4.66
N LEU A 72 -8.72 -5.84 4.61
CA LEU A 72 -8.53 -4.54 3.96
C LEU A 72 -8.85 -4.57 2.46
N ARG A 73 -8.50 -5.66 1.77
CA ARG A 73 -8.86 -5.87 0.35
C ARG A 73 -10.36 -6.00 0.15
N GLN A 74 -11.08 -6.57 1.12
CA GLN A 74 -12.53 -6.66 1.09
C GLN A 74 -13.20 -5.32 1.41
N ALA A 75 -12.67 -4.60 2.39
CA ALA A 75 -13.23 -3.33 2.86
C ALA A 75 -12.98 -2.17 1.89
N ILE A 76 -11.80 -2.13 1.26
CA ILE A 76 -11.41 -1.06 0.32
C ILE A 76 -11.15 -1.64 -1.06
N THR A 77 -12.13 -1.50 -1.94
CA THR A 77 -12.08 -2.04 -3.32
C THR A 77 -11.42 -1.07 -4.31
N THR A 78 -11.39 0.22 -4.00
CA THR A 78 -10.86 1.28 -4.90
C THR A 78 -9.96 2.23 -4.12
N TYR A 79 -8.86 2.67 -4.77
CA TYR A 79 -7.91 3.63 -4.21
C TYR A 79 -7.73 4.84 -5.14
N PRO A 80 -7.60 6.07 -4.60
CA PRO A 80 -7.94 6.41 -3.21
C PRO A 80 -9.42 6.09 -2.92
N PRO A 81 -9.78 5.80 -1.65
CA PRO A 81 -11.18 5.56 -1.30
C PRO A 81 -12.06 6.73 -1.72
N LEU A 82 -13.28 6.44 -2.19
CA LEU A 82 -14.27 7.48 -2.52
C LEU A 82 -14.88 8.12 -1.26
N VAL A 83 -14.71 7.47 -0.12
CA VAL A 83 -15.11 7.96 1.21
C VAL A 83 -14.07 8.93 1.76
N SER A 84 -14.53 9.88 2.56
CA SER A 84 -13.69 10.94 3.16
C SER A 84 -12.74 10.43 4.25
N ASP A 85 -13.07 9.29 4.85
CA ASP A 85 -12.50 8.83 6.10
C ASP A 85 -12.40 7.30 6.15
N LEU A 86 -11.42 6.83 6.91
CA LEU A 86 -11.21 5.42 7.24
C LEU A 86 -11.36 5.27 8.75
N SER A 87 -12.37 4.52 9.18
CA SER A 87 -12.55 4.16 10.58
C SER A 87 -11.95 2.78 10.86
N ILE A 88 -11.30 2.64 12.02
CA ILE A 88 -10.72 1.38 12.50
C ILE A 88 -11.22 1.20 13.92
N ASP A 89 -12.07 0.20 14.11
CA ASP A 89 -12.68 -0.15 15.39
C ASP A 89 -11.95 -1.33 16.05
N PHE A 90 -11.88 -1.34 17.39
CA PHE A 90 -11.09 -2.27 18.20
C PHE A 90 -11.89 -2.88 19.33
#